data_AF-A0A7Y2Z3B0-F1
#
_entry.id   AF-A0A7Y2Z3B0-F1
#
_cell.length_a   1.000
_cell.length_b   1.000
_cell.length_c   1.000
_cell.angle_alpha   90.00
_cell.angle_beta   90.00
_cell.angle_gamma   90.00
#
_symmetry.space_group_name_H-M   'P 1'
#
loop_
_entity.id
_entity.type
_entity.pdbx_description
1 polymer ?
#
loop_
_entity_poly.entity_id
_entity_poly.type
_entity_poly.pdbx_seq_one_letter_code
_entity_poly.pdbx_strand_id
1 'polypeptide(L)'
;MKSYKAPAAIFLLACFVISGNIYSQVGINTTNPRKTLEVAGDMTILNGLEITNFTPQRDTDTTTFLIQEGDNSIKSLDVSNPTGVALAYIQEYVIEDPDLDWVKDFDTGIDASNYVVIVTSASFNQELDLTSNPGVETNSSIPFASAFIDNGTWHLVADYPQAANLDETQMGIWTISTLIFSNDVSKQFGTVNIPMANTSSGAAASPIIN
;
A
#
# COMPACT_ATOMS: atom_id res chain seq x y z
N MET A 1 91.21 16.26 2.85
CA MET A 1 89.79 16.65 2.70
C MET A 1 89.02 15.42 2.26
N LYS A 2 88.17 14.84 3.13
CA LYS A 2 87.37 13.65 2.80
C LYS A 2 86.00 14.10 2.29
N SER A 3 85.69 13.76 1.05
CA SER A 3 84.41 14.07 0.38
C SER A 3 83.35 13.07 0.85
N TYR A 4 82.29 13.57 1.48
CA TYR A 4 81.19 12.75 2.00
C TYR A 4 80.23 12.39 0.86
N LYS A 5 79.98 11.08 0.68
CA LYS A 5 79.00 10.55 -0.28
C LYS A 5 77.56 10.83 0.21
N ALA A 6 77.05 12.03 -0.04
CA ALA A 6 75.68 12.43 0.30
C ALA A 6 74.53 11.94 -0.65
N PRO A 7 74.73 11.50 -1.91
CA PRO A 7 73.59 11.29 -2.80
C PRO A 7 72.76 10.04 -2.50
N ALA A 8 73.37 8.99 -1.94
CA ALA A 8 72.66 7.74 -1.63
C ALA A 8 71.71 7.87 -0.43
N ALA A 9 72.11 8.64 0.60
CA ALA A 9 71.29 8.84 1.79
C ALA A 9 70.05 9.72 1.52
N ILE A 10 70.17 10.70 0.62
CA ILE A 10 69.05 11.56 0.21
C ILE A 10 68.01 10.77 -0.60
N PHE A 11 68.44 9.87 -1.48
CA PHE A 11 67.55 9.03 -2.27
C PHE A 11 66.75 8.05 -1.39
N LEU A 12 67.39 7.47 -0.38
CA LEU A 12 66.77 6.55 0.57
C LEU A 12 65.76 7.26 1.49
N LEU A 13 66.06 8.50 1.91
CA LEU A 13 65.13 9.33 2.68
C LEU A 13 63.93 9.76 1.83
N ALA A 14 64.13 10.07 0.55
CA ALA A 14 63.04 10.38 -0.38
C ALA A 14 62.10 9.18 -0.61
N CYS A 15 62.63 7.95 -0.69
CA CYS A 15 61.79 6.75 -0.78
C CYS A 15 60.96 6.49 0.49
N PHE A 16 61.45 6.88 1.67
CA PHE A 16 60.75 6.69 2.95
C PHE A 16 59.64 7.74 3.18
N VAL A 17 59.71 8.90 2.53
CA VAL A 17 58.68 9.95 2.61
C VAL A 17 57.48 9.66 1.69
N ILE A 18 57.63 8.75 0.72
CA ILE A 18 56.57 8.38 -0.26
C ILE A 18 55.63 7.29 0.27
N SER A 19 55.90 6.68 1.43
CA SER A 19 54.97 5.74 2.07
C SER A 19 53.80 6.47 2.77
N GLY A 20 53.12 7.35 2.04
CA GLY A 20 51.80 7.87 2.44
C GLY A 20 50.79 6.72 2.50
N ASN A 21 49.80 6.84 3.38
CA ASN A 21 48.77 5.81 3.63
C ASN A 21 48.18 5.26 2.32
N ILE A 22 48.65 4.10 1.89
CA ILE A 22 48.05 3.36 0.78
C ILE A 22 46.80 2.70 1.35
N TYR A 23 45.64 3.32 1.15
CA TYR A 23 44.37 2.66 1.39
C TYR A 23 44.23 1.54 0.36
N SER A 24 44.37 0.28 0.80
CA SER A 24 44.07 -0.87 -0.05
C SER A 24 42.55 -0.98 -0.18
N GLN A 25 42.01 -0.37 -1.23
CA GLN A 25 40.64 -0.61 -1.65
C GLN A 25 40.62 -1.88 -2.49
N VAL A 26 39.66 -2.75 -2.21
CA VAL A 26 39.45 -4.00 -2.94
C VAL A 26 38.25 -3.81 -3.86
N GLY A 27 38.52 -3.79 -5.17
CA GLY A 27 37.49 -3.83 -6.20
C GLY A 27 37.39 -5.23 -6.79
N ILE A 28 36.24 -5.89 -6.65
CA ILE A 28 35.90 -7.11 -7.39
C ILE A 28 35.07 -6.69 -8.59
N ASN A 29 35.58 -6.94 -9.80
CA ASN A 29 34.97 -6.54 -11.06
C ASN A 29 34.77 -5.02 -11.25
N THR A 30 35.50 -4.20 -10.49
CA THR A 30 35.57 -2.74 -10.66
C THR A 30 37.00 -2.25 -10.44
N THR A 31 37.46 -1.32 -11.27
CA THR A 31 38.79 -0.72 -11.16
C THR A 31 38.81 0.54 -10.30
N ASN A 32 37.64 1.11 -9.98
CA ASN A 32 37.47 2.34 -9.22
C ASN A 32 36.51 2.11 -8.04
N PRO A 33 36.93 1.37 -6.99
CA PRO A 33 36.10 1.13 -5.82
C PRO A 33 35.79 2.43 -5.07
N ARG A 34 34.51 2.64 -4.73
CA ARG A 34 33.98 3.81 -4.00
C ARG A 34 34.21 3.72 -2.49
N LYS A 35 34.43 2.52 -1.98
CA LYS A 35 34.64 2.19 -0.56
C LYS A 35 35.75 1.14 -0.42
N THR A 36 36.09 0.77 0.82
CA THR A 36 37.16 -0.19 1.12
C THR A 36 37.00 -1.53 0.40
N LEU A 37 35.76 -2.01 0.26
CA LEU A 37 35.41 -3.18 -0.54
C LEU A 37 34.24 -2.79 -1.44
N GLU A 38 34.36 -3.05 -2.74
CA GLU A 38 33.26 -2.92 -3.68
C GLU A 38 33.22 -4.14 -4.60
N VAL A 39 32.05 -4.74 -4.73
CA VAL A 39 31.77 -5.83 -5.67
C VAL A 39 30.80 -5.29 -6.71
N ALA A 40 31.25 -5.19 -7.95
CA ALA A 40 30.39 -4.84 -9.08
C ALA A 40 29.76 -6.11 -9.65
N GLY A 41 28.67 -6.56 -9.03
CA GLY A 41 27.94 -7.77 -9.37
C GLY A 41 27.31 -8.40 -8.13
N ASP A 42 27.03 -9.70 -8.22
CA ASP A 42 26.38 -10.45 -7.14
C ASP A 42 27.39 -10.89 -6.07
N MET A 43 26.96 -10.87 -4.80
CA MET A 43 27.75 -11.36 -3.67
C MET A 43 27.00 -12.48 -2.95
N THR A 44 27.63 -13.65 -2.83
CA THR A 44 27.13 -14.76 -2.01
C THR A 44 27.79 -14.74 -0.64
N ILE A 45 26.98 -14.72 0.43
CA ILE A 45 27.44 -14.74 1.82
C ILE A 45 27.09 -16.10 2.43
N LEU A 46 28.09 -16.83 2.94
CA LEU A 46 27.88 -18.20 3.45
C LEU A 46 27.29 -18.26 4.87
N ASN A 47 27.74 -17.39 5.77
CA ASN A 47 27.40 -17.50 7.21
C ASN A 47 26.57 -16.32 7.73
N GLY A 48 26.85 -15.10 7.27
CA GLY A 48 26.12 -13.91 7.68
C GLY A 48 26.88 -12.62 7.36
N LEU A 49 26.13 -11.53 7.22
CA LEU A 49 26.66 -10.17 7.13
C LEU A 49 26.23 -9.43 8.40
N GLU A 50 27.21 -9.02 9.20
CA GLU A 50 26.96 -8.20 10.38
C GLU A 50 27.33 -6.75 10.07
N ILE A 51 26.37 -5.84 10.23
CA ILE A 51 26.61 -4.40 10.13
C ILE A 51 26.72 -3.88 11.56
N THR A 52 27.93 -3.50 11.95
CA THR A 52 28.26 -3.13 13.35
C THR A 52 28.04 -1.66 13.67
N ASN A 53 27.97 -0.80 12.65
CA ASN A 53 27.75 0.63 12.80
C ASN A 53 26.64 1.07 11.86
N PHE A 54 25.54 1.56 12.43
CA PHE A 54 24.45 2.18 11.69
C PHE A 54 24.46 3.68 11.95
N THR A 55 24.45 4.47 10.88
CA THR A 55 24.12 5.89 10.99
C THR A 55 22.60 6.00 11.11
N PRO A 56 22.05 6.77 12.07
CA PRO A 56 20.61 7.01 12.14
C PRO A 56 20.12 7.60 10.81
N GLN A 57 18.97 7.12 10.33
CA GLN A 57 18.30 7.76 9.20
C GLN A 57 17.93 9.20 9.53
N ARG A 58 18.12 10.08 8.56
CA ARG A 58 17.64 11.46 8.57
C ARG A 58 16.40 11.55 7.69
N ASP A 59 15.53 12.51 7.94
CA ASP A 59 14.31 12.73 7.14
C ASP A 59 14.58 12.95 5.64
N THR A 60 15.81 13.30 5.27
CA THR A 60 16.25 13.51 3.89
C THR A 60 16.75 12.24 3.20
N ASP A 61 16.88 11.13 3.94
CA ASP A 61 17.44 9.89 3.41
C ASP A 61 16.35 9.10 2.65
N THR A 62 16.72 8.57 1.49
CA THR A 62 15.86 7.66 0.72
C THR A 62 15.96 6.25 1.28
N THR A 63 14.84 5.66 1.68
CA THR A 63 14.76 4.28 2.18
C THR A 63 14.41 3.31 1.07
N THR A 64 15.11 2.17 1.00
CA THR A 64 14.80 1.07 0.09
C THR A 64 14.30 -0.13 0.90
N PHE A 65 13.17 -0.71 0.49
CA PHE A 65 12.72 -1.99 1.05
C PHE A 65 13.59 -3.11 0.50
N LEU A 66 14.03 -4.01 1.37
CA LEU A 66 14.73 -5.23 1.00
C LEU A 66 13.77 -6.40 1.12
N ILE A 67 13.69 -7.23 0.10
CA ILE A 67 12.91 -8.47 0.10
C ILE A 67 13.88 -9.64 -0.01
N GLN A 68 13.66 -10.66 0.82
CA GLN A 68 14.35 -11.94 0.70
C GLN A 68 13.47 -12.92 -0.08
N GLU A 69 13.97 -13.42 -1.21
CA GLU A 69 13.30 -14.47 -1.98
C GLU A 69 13.56 -15.85 -1.36
N GLY A 70 12.75 -16.84 -1.76
CA GLY A 70 12.86 -18.23 -1.26
C GLY A 70 14.18 -18.92 -1.62
N ASP A 71 15.00 -18.34 -2.51
CA ASP A 71 16.34 -18.79 -2.87
C ASP A 71 17.46 -18.11 -2.05
N ASN A 72 17.09 -17.38 -0.98
CA ASN A 72 17.98 -16.58 -0.14
C ASN A 72 18.68 -15.42 -0.85
N SER A 73 18.22 -15.00 -2.03
CA SER A 73 18.64 -13.72 -2.61
C SER A 73 17.96 -12.54 -1.92
N ILE A 74 18.68 -11.43 -1.76
CA ILE A 74 18.14 -10.17 -1.27
C ILE A 74 18.03 -9.22 -2.46
N LYS A 75 16.82 -8.72 -2.73
CA LYS A 75 16.57 -7.74 -3.79
C LYS A 75 16.05 -6.43 -3.19
N SER A 76 16.50 -5.31 -3.76
CA SER A 76 15.91 -4.01 -3.50
C SER A 76 14.58 -3.89 -4.24
N LEU A 77 13.52 -3.53 -3.52
CA LEU A 77 12.28 -3.12 -4.13
C LEU A 77 12.43 -1.68 -4.64
N ASP A 78 12.35 -1.51 -5.96
CA ASP A 78 12.24 -0.18 -6.55
C ASP A 78 10.80 0.33 -6.40
N VAL A 79 10.59 1.19 -5.41
CA VAL A 79 9.29 1.84 -5.16
C VAL A 79 9.07 3.09 -6.02
N SER A 80 10.02 3.46 -6.89
CA SER A 80 9.90 4.64 -7.75
C SER A 80 9.10 4.39 -9.03
N ASN A 81 8.88 3.11 -9.37
CA ASN A 81 8.12 2.69 -10.55
C ASN A 81 6.85 1.92 -10.13
N PRO A 82 5.68 2.58 -10.04
CA PRO A 82 4.44 1.99 -9.54
C PRO A 82 3.77 1.02 -10.54
N THR A 83 4.53 0.42 -11.48
CA THR A 83 4.00 -0.60 -12.40
C THR A 83 3.79 -1.96 -11.73
N GLY A 84 4.16 -2.11 -10.46
CA GLY A 84 3.68 -3.21 -9.62
C GLY A 84 2.20 -3.01 -9.29
N VAL A 85 1.46 -4.10 -9.08
CA VAL A 85 0.08 -4.05 -8.57
C VAL A 85 0.01 -3.10 -7.37
N ALA A 86 -0.90 -2.12 -7.41
CA ALA A 86 -1.07 -1.20 -6.30
C ALA A 86 -1.63 -1.99 -5.11
N LEU A 87 -1.14 -1.71 -3.91
CA LEU A 87 -1.63 -2.37 -2.69
C LEU A 87 -3.12 -2.09 -2.46
N ALA A 88 -3.58 -0.90 -2.89
CA ALA A 88 -4.97 -0.51 -2.88
C ALA A 88 -5.29 0.41 -4.07
N TYR A 89 -6.54 0.43 -4.47
CA TYR A 89 -7.08 1.29 -5.52
C TYR A 89 -8.24 2.10 -4.95
N ILE A 90 -8.33 3.38 -5.33
CA ILE A 90 -9.54 4.19 -5.14
C ILE A 90 -10.27 4.21 -6.48
N GLN A 91 -11.49 3.68 -6.52
CA GLN A 91 -12.30 3.62 -7.73
C GLN A 91 -13.63 4.33 -7.50
N GLU A 92 -13.97 5.25 -8.40
CA GLU A 92 -15.27 5.93 -8.43
C GLU A 92 -16.17 5.28 -9.48
N TYR A 93 -17.38 4.93 -9.07
CA TYR A 93 -18.45 4.46 -9.95
C TYR A 93 -19.48 5.58 -10.10
N VAL A 94 -19.70 6.02 -11.33
CA VAL A 94 -20.78 6.94 -11.71
C VAL A 94 -21.88 6.11 -12.35
N ILE A 95 -22.97 5.91 -11.62
CA ILE A 95 -24.12 5.12 -12.06
C ILE A 95 -25.22 6.09 -12.47
N GLU A 96 -25.50 6.13 -13.76
CA GLU A 96 -26.51 7.00 -14.36
C GLU A 96 -27.84 6.26 -14.52
N ASP A 97 -28.94 6.97 -14.28
CA ASP A 97 -30.32 6.52 -14.45
C ASP A 97 -30.65 5.17 -13.80
N PRO A 98 -30.42 5.00 -12.48
CA PRO A 98 -30.99 3.86 -11.78
C PRO A 98 -32.52 3.97 -11.75
N ASP A 99 -33.18 2.94 -11.20
CA ASP A 99 -34.64 2.99 -10.99
C ASP A 99 -34.96 4.07 -9.93
N LEU A 100 -35.08 5.32 -10.40
CA LEU A 100 -35.07 6.56 -9.63
C LEU A 100 -33.75 6.74 -8.85
N ASP A 101 -33.76 6.42 -7.56
CA ASP A 101 -32.61 6.47 -6.67
C ASP A 101 -32.10 5.07 -6.29
N TRP A 102 -32.75 3.99 -6.75
CA TRP A 102 -32.46 2.65 -6.28
C TRP A 102 -31.46 1.90 -7.17
N VAL A 103 -30.23 1.78 -6.69
CA VAL A 103 -29.24 0.81 -7.17
C VAL A 103 -29.40 -0.46 -6.35
N LYS A 104 -30.24 -1.38 -6.82
CA LYS A 104 -30.49 -2.65 -6.12
C LYS A 104 -29.28 -3.58 -6.13
N ASP A 105 -28.65 -3.69 -7.30
CA ASP A 105 -27.61 -4.66 -7.57
C ASP A 105 -26.74 -4.20 -8.76
N PHE A 106 -25.54 -3.70 -8.47
CA PHE A 106 -24.55 -3.33 -9.48
C PHE A 106 -23.29 -4.21 -9.34
N ASP A 107 -23.12 -5.16 -10.25
CA ASP A 107 -21.93 -6.01 -10.32
C ASP A 107 -20.71 -5.20 -10.79
N THR A 108 -19.68 -5.11 -9.94
CA THR A 108 -18.43 -4.42 -10.28
C THR A 108 -17.50 -5.25 -11.18
N GLY A 109 -17.74 -6.56 -11.29
CA GLY A 109 -16.86 -7.53 -11.93
C GLY A 109 -15.57 -7.83 -11.15
N ILE A 110 -15.39 -7.24 -9.97
CA ILE A 110 -14.20 -7.46 -9.12
C ILE A 110 -14.33 -8.80 -8.42
N ASP A 111 -13.38 -9.70 -8.65
CA ASP A 111 -13.33 -11.04 -8.07
C ASP A 111 -13.13 -10.99 -6.54
N ALA A 112 -14.12 -11.52 -5.80
CA ALA A 112 -14.11 -11.54 -4.34
C ALA A 112 -13.06 -12.48 -3.72
N SER A 113 -12.52 -13.42 -4.50
CA SER A 113 -11.43 -14.29 -4.07
C SER A 113 -10.06 -13.61 -4.11
N ASN A 114 -9.93 -12.52 -4.87
CA ASN A 114 -8.67 -11.81 -5.07
C ASN A 114 -8.65 -10.43 -4.40
N TYR A 115 -9.81 -9.81 -4.22
CA TYR A 115 -9.91 -8.44 -3.71
C TYR A 115 -10.98 -8.26 -2.66
N VAL A 116 -10.85 -7.20 -1.86
CA VAL A 116 -11.88 -6.66 -0.96
C VAL A 116 -12.30 -5.28 -1.46
N VAL A 117 -13.60 -5.02 -1.52
CA VAL A 117 -14.15 -3.71 -1.89
C VAL A 117 -14.86 -3.10 -0.68
N ILE A 118 -14.57 -1.82 -0.40
CA ILE A 118 -15.20 -1.05 0.67
C ILE A 118 -15.77 0.23 0.07
N VAL A 119 -17.05 0.52 0.29
CA VAL A 119 -17.62 1.84 -0.05
C VAL A 119 -17.12 2.85 0.97
N THR A 120 -16.46 3.91 0.50
CA THR A 120 -15.96 5.00 1.35
C THR A 120 -16.87 6.21 1.34
N SER A 121 -17.58 6.45 0.24
CA SER A 121 -18.54 7.53 0.10
C SER A 121 -19.56 7.21 -0.99
N ALA A 122 -20.77 7.72 -0.83
CA ALA A 122 -21.81 7.66 -1.84
C ALA A 122 -22.63 8.96 -1.80
N SER A 123 -22.97 9.49 -2.97
CA SER A 123 -23.80 10.68 -3.11
C SER A 123 -24.75 10.53 -4.29
N PHE A 124 -25.95 11.09 -4.15
CA PHE A 124 -26.96 11.14 -5.19
C PHE A 124 -27.26 12.59 -5.57
N ASN A 125 -27.49 12.87 -6.85
CA ASN A 125 -27.55 14.23 -7.38
C ASN A 125 -28.96 14.80 -7.57
N GLN A 126 -30.01 14.11 -7.16
CA GLN A 126 -31.40 14.59 -7.28
C GLN A 126 -32.02 14.92 -5.93
N GLU A 127 -33.00 15.84 -5.97
CA GLU A 127 -33.87 16.11 -4.82
C GLU A 127 -34.85 14.95 -4.64
N LEU A 128 -35.11 14.59 -3.38
CA LEU A 128 -35.95 13.44 -3.03
C LEU A 128 -37.33 13.89 -2.56
N ASP A 129 -38.37 13.18 -2.98
CA ASP A 129 -39.69 13.28 -2.37
C ASP A 129 -39.72 12.50 -1.06
N LEU A 130 -39.79 13.25 0.03
CA LEU A 130 -39.93 12.73 1.39
C LEU A 130 -41.36 12.78 1.92
N THR A 131 -42.34 13.06 1.05
CA THR A 131 -43.73 13.35 1.41
C THR A 131 -44.74 12.35 0.84
N SER A 132 -44.30 11.44 -0.04
CA SER A 132 -45.16 10.64 -0.91
C SER A 132 -45.87 9.44 -0.27
N ASN A 133 -45.86 9.27 1.05
CA ASN A 133 -46.65 8.21 1.71
C ASN A 133 -47.94 8.78 2.36
N PRO A 134 -49.15 8.45 1.86
CA PRO A 134 -50.39 8.92 2.46
C PRO A 134 -50.53 8.38 3.90
N GLY A 135 -50.41 9.28 4.88
CA GLY A 135 -50.62 8.99 6.31
C GLY A 135 -49.41 9.17 7.22
N VAL A 136 -48.27 9.66 6.72
CA VAL A 136 -47.08 9.93 7.54
C VAL A 136 -46.69 11.40 7.46
N GLU A 137 -46.60 12.08 8.59
CA GLU A 137 -46.07 13.45 8.65
C GLU A 137 -44.54 13.36 8.48
N THR A 138 -44.05 13.72 7.29
CA THR A 138 -42.62 13.78 6.89
C THR A 138 -41.85 12.45 7.01
N ASN A 139 -41.65 11.74 5.90
CA ASN A 139 -40.61 10.71 5.86
C ASN A 139 -39.25 11.38 6.02
N SER A 140 -38.34 10.76 6.76
CA SER A 140 -36.92 11.09 6.74
C SER A 140 -36.22 9.83 6.30
N SER A 141 -35.47 9.91 5.21
CA SER A 141 -34.67 8.78 4.72
C SER A 141 -33.20 9.02 5.04
N ILE A 142 -32.50 7.97 5.46
CA ILE A 142 -31.06 7.97 5.65
C ILE A 142 -30.48 7.15 4.50
N PRO A 143 -29.51 7.68 3.74
CA PRO A 143 -28.93 6.95 2.64
C PRO A 143 -28.28 5.66 3.12
N PHE A 144 -28.45 4.61 2.34
CA PHE A 144 -27.77 3.35 2.49
C PHE A 144 -26.92 3.10 1.24
N ALA A 145 -25.62 2.87 1.42
CA ALA A 145 -24.75 2.40 0.36
C ALA A 145 -23.78 1.37 0.91
N SER A 146 -23.57 0.27 0.20
CA SER A 146 -22.73 -0.83 0.66
C SER A 146 -22.15 -1.65 -0.49
N ALA A 147 -21.08 -2.39 -0.19
CA ALA A 147 -20.54 -3.42 -1.06
C ALA A 147 -20.82 -4.80 -0.44
N PHE A 148 -21.22 -5.76 -1.25
CA PHE A 148 -21.48 -7.14 -0.83
C PHE A 148 -21.00 -8.13 -1.89
N ILE A 149 -20.87 -9.40 -1.51
CA ILE A 149 -20.48 -10.45 -2.44
C ILE A 149 -21.74 -11.18 -2.89
N ASP A 150 -21.93 -11.28 -4.21
CA ASP A 150 -22.89 -12.20 -4.83
C ASP A 150 -22.20 -12.93 -5.98
N ASN A 151 -22.52 -14.22 -6.16
CA ASN A 151 -21.99 -15.08 -7.24
C ASN A 151 -20.45 -15.03 -7.49
N GLY A 152 -19.65 -14.65 -6.50
CA GLY A 152 -18.18 -14.64 -6.57
C GLY A 152 -17.55 -13.30 -6.97
N THR A 153 -18.34 -12.27 -7.26
CA THR A 153 -17.86 -10.90 -7.49
C THR A 153 -18.38 -9.94 -6.42
N TRP A 154 -17.80 -8.76 -6.34
CA TRP A 154 -18.28 -7.66 -5.52
C TRP A 154 -19.38 -6.88 -6.24
N HIS A 155 -20.47 -6.62 -5.54
CA HIS A 155 -21.62 -5.86 -6.00
C HIS A 155 -21.82 -4.64 -5.11
N LEU A 156 -22.40 -3.58 -5.67
CA LEU A 156 -22.78 -2.36 -4.95
C LEU A 156 -24.31 -2.25 -4.87
N VAL A 157 -24.77 -1.71 -3.74
CA VAL A 157 -26.15 -1.31 -3.51
C VAL A 157 -26.15 0.13 -3.00
N ALA A 158 -27.09 0.94 -3.47
CA ALA A 158 -27.31 2.30 -2.98
C ALA A 158 -28.80 2.67 -3.06
N ASP A 159 -29.33 3.30 -2.03
CA ASP A 159 -30.76 3.64 -1.92
C ASP A 159 -30.99 4.73 -0.87
N TYR A 160 -32.04 5.54 -1.04
CA TYR A 160 -32.67 6.25 0.07
C TYR A 160 -33.99 5.54 0.42
N PRO A 161 -34.00 4.63 1.42
CA PRO A 161 -35.18 3.83 1.72
C PRO A 161 -36.42 4.71 1.94
N GLN A 162 -37.52 4.36 1.26
CA GLN A 162 -38.81 5.08 1.36
C GLN A 162 -38.79 6.53 0.85
N ALA A 163 -37.79 6.88 0.06
CA ALA A 163 -37.74 8.08 -0.77
C ALA A 163 -37.62 7.67 -2.24
N ALA A 164 -37.80 8.64 -3.11
CA ALA A 164 -37.55 8.54 -4.54
C ALA A 164 -37.29 9.95 -5.08
N ASN A 165 -36.91 10.10 -6.35
CA ASN A 165 -36.75 11.42 -6.97
C ASN A 165 -38.04 12.24 -6.87
N LEU A 166 -37.93 13.52 -6.48
CA LEU A 166 -39.06 14.45 -6.46
C LEU A 166 -39.65 14.65 -7.86
N ASP A 167 -38.77 14.69 -8.86
CA ASP A 167 -39.14 14.68 -10.26
C ASP A 167 -38.70 13.34 -10.88
N GLU A 168 -39.65 12.41 -11.00
CA GLU A 168 -39.42 11.08 -11.60
C GLU A 168 -39.00 11.14 -13.09
N THR A 169 -39.11 12.31 -13.74
CA THR A 169 -38.65 12.48 -15.13
C THR A 169 -37.19 12.88 -15.24
N GLN A 170 -36.54 13.24 -14.11
CA GLN A 170 -35.13 13.59 -14.07
C GLN A 170 -34.26 12.37 -13.83
N MET A 171 -33.19 12.28 -14.61
CA MET A 171 -32.18 11.24 -14.51
C MET A 171 -31.40 11.38 -13.21
N GLY A 172 -31.48 10.36 -12.36
CA GLY A 172 -30.67 10.22 -11.15
C GLY A 172 -29.24 9.79 -11.47
N ILE A 173 -28.26 10.28 -10.71
CA ILE A 173 -26.86 9.84 -10.79
C ILE A 173 -26.35 9.57 -9.39
N TRP A 174 -25.86 8.35 -9.17
CA TRP A 174 -25.07 7.98 -8.01
C TRP A 174 -23.59 8.10 -8.32
N THR A 175 -22.86 8.77 -7.43
CA THR A 175 -21.39 8.74 -7.39
C THR A 175 -20.96 7.96 -6.16
N ILE A 176 -20.36 6.79 -6.35
CA ILE A 176 -19.93 5.89 -5.28
C ILE A 176 -18.42 5.72 -5.36
N SER A 177 -17.70 6.16 -4.34
CA SER A 177 -16.25 5.95 -4.23
C SER A 177 -15.99 4.70 -3.38
N THR A 178 -15.07 3.87 -3.87
CA THR A 178 -14.69 2.61 -3.25
C THR A 178 -13.18 2.57 -3.03
N LEU A 179 -12.78 1.85 -1.99
CA LEU A 179 -11.42 1.46 -1.72
C LEU A 179 -11.30 -0.06 -1.92
N ILE A 180 -10.38 -0.47 -2.80
CA ILE A 180 -10.21 -1.84 -3.25
C ILE A 180 -8.83 -2.32 -2.81
N PHE A 181 -8.74 -3.41 -2.05
CA PHE A 181 -7.47 -4.00 -1.59
C PHE A 181 -7.25 -5.36 -2.23
N SER A 182 -6.00 -5.71 -2.56
CA SER A 182 -5.66 -7.12 -2.82
C SER A 182 -5.74 -7.93 -1.52
N ASN A 183 -6.22 -9.17 -1.63
CA ASN A 183 -6.24 -10.10 -0.52
C ASN A 183 -4.82 -10.37 0.05
N ASP A 184 -3.76 -10.20 -0.75
CA ASP A 184 -2.36 -10.38 -0.34
C ASP A 184 -1.91 -9.38 0.72
N VAL A 185 -2.55 -8.21 0.78
CA VAL A 185 -2.20 -7.11 1.70
C VAL A 185 -3.29 -6.84 2.73
N SER A 186 -4.44 -7.49 2.57
CA SER A 186 -5.54 -7.43 3.53
C SER A 186 -5.37 -8.56 4.55
N LYS A 187 -5.25 -8.22 5.84
CA LYS A 187 -5.41 -9.22 6.90
C LYS A 187 -6.87 -9.36 7.24
N GLN A 188 -7.54 -10.30 6.59
CA GLN A 188 -8.94 -10.62 6.87
C GLN A 188 -9.04 -11.66 7.98
N PHE A 189 -9.79 -11.33 9.02
CA PHE A 189 -10.19 -12.31 10.02
C PHE A 189 -11.45 -13.02 9.54
N GLY A 190 -11.58 -14.31 9.86
CA GLY A 190 -12.77 -15.06 9.54
C GLY A 190 -14.02 -14.58 10.29
N THR A 191 -15.17 -15.13 9.93
CA THR A 191 -16.45 -14.81 10.58
C THR A 191 -16.49 -15.26 12.03
N VAL A 192 -16.86 -14.35 12.93
CA VAL A 192 -17.13 -14.65 14.34
C VAL A 192 -18.64 -14.58 14.58
N ASN A 193 -19.25 -15.71 14.88
CA ASN A 193 -20.68 -15.76 15.20
C ASN A 193 -20.90 -15.37 16.67
N ILE A 194 -21.63 -14.28 16.91
CA ILE A 194 -21.94 -13.78 18.26
C ILE A 194 -23.47 -13.89 18.48
N PRO A 195 -23.95 -14.90 19.22
CA PRO A 195 -25.37 -15.02 19.51
C PRO A 195 -25.80 -13.91 20.49
N MET A 196 -26.68 -13.01 20.04
CA MET A 196 -27.21 -11.92 20.88
C MET A 196 -28.42 -12.33 21.73
N ALA A 197 -28.95 -13.56 21.58
CA ALA A 197 -30.02 -14.11 22.44
C ALA A 197 -31.20 -13.15 22.74
N ASN A 198 -31.64 -12.36 21.75
CA ASN A 198 -32.69 -11.35 21.86
C ASN A 198 -32.41 -10.19 22.84
N THR A 199 -31.14 -9.90 23.15
CA THR A 199 -30.74 -8.73 23.94
C THR A 199 -30.29 -7.57 23.03
N SER A 200 -30.42 -6.33 23.51
CA SER A 200 -29.95 -5.12 22.82
C SER A 200 -28.50 -4.76 23.14
N SER A 201 -27.81 -5.59 23.92
CA SER A 201 -26.41 -5.41 24.31
C SER A 201 -25.72 -6.77 24.40
N GLY A 202 -24.43 -6.80 24.06
CA GLY A 202 -23.59 -7.99 24.06
C GLY A 202 -22.13 -7.61 23.83
N ALA A 203 -21.23 -8.58 24.02
CA ALA A 203 -19.80 -8.40 23.77
C ALA A 203 -19.23 -9.65 23.09
N ALA A 204 -18.23 -9.45 22.24
CA ALA A 204 -17.42 -10.57 21.75
C ALA A 204 -16.64 -11.18 22.91
N ALA A 205 -16.61 -12.52 23.00
CA ALA A 205 -15.90 -13.21 24.08
C ALA A 205 -14.38 -12.96 24.05
N SER A 206 -13.82 -12.73 22.85
CA SER A 206 -12.42 -12.37 22.63
C SER A 206 -12.34 -11.22 21.62
N PRO A 207 -11.66 -10.11 21.93
CA PRO A 207 -11.35 -9.07 20.95
C PRO A 207 -10.52 -9.64 19.80
N ILE A 208 -10.82 -9.22 18.57
CA ILE A 208 -10.09 -9.66 17.36
C ILE A 208 -8.70 -9.01 17.29
N ILE A 209 -8.55 -7.81 17.85
CA ILE A 209 -7.30 -7.04 17.96
C ILE A 209 -7.22 -6.51 19.40
N ASN A 210 -6.04 -6.66 20.03
CA ASN A 210 -5.71 -6.09 21.33
C ASN A 210 -4.65 -4.99 21.18
#